data_AF-A0AAN6XUX8-F1
#
_entry.id   AF-A0AAN6XUX8-F1
#
_cell.length_a   1.000
_cell.length_b   1.000
_cell.length_c   1.000
_cell.angle_alpha   90.00
_cell.angle_beta   90.00
_cell.angle_gamma   90.00
#
_symmetry.space_group_name_H-M   'P 1'
#
loop_
_entity.id
_entity.type
_entity.pdbx_description
1 polymer ?
#
loop_
_entity_poly.entity_id
_entity_poly.type
_entity_poly.pdbx_seq_one_letter_code
_entity_poly.pdbx_strand_id
1 'polypeptide(L)'
;SSYSLKSDSNVPRNVRRLPHLSGRQLALARACCSIIVKKIKGSWICLILVDPAVKTVIETLRSGDRKAYPSVLLHGGFEDFVQSASFASFTSVTTDRSWDKRSILSSLIHYFRSYPPGFIRSKPSILSFGYYPIRIVLAEWILYTHLMSRYFKYYEYTLHDIENRLHNSDIIDLQRWRRRSMQSQHKLILLSEFVDYWLPQEADKQPWNLVLKDISYVLSQLQHYNRSLEHIIPVATSMVQLLDSRRWMLEAANVSRLTFIALVFVPLSWVASIFSMSESYSPGHENFWVYFATALPVLVFVLFLSAVQWDQLAGKLKVMAALLGQQVRRQNAEVATE
;
A
#
# COMPACT_ATOMS: atom_id res chain seq x y z
N SER A 1 11.03 -13.59 0.68
CA SER A 1 9.85 -12.69 0.64
C SER A 1 9.47 -12.50 -0.81
N SER A 2 8.20 -12.67 -1.21
CA SER A 2 7.75 -12.65 -2.63
C SER A 2 7.83 -11.27 -3.31
N TYR A 3 8.68 -10.38 -2.81
CA TYR A 3 8.71 -8.96 -3.14
C TYR A 3 10.12 -8.37 -3.33
N SER A 4 11.21 -9.13 -3.21
CA SER A 4 12.56 -8.57 -3.40
C SER A 4 13.04 -8.72 -4.84
N LEU A 5 12.47 -7.91 -5.74
CA LEU A 5 13.13 -7.63 -7.00
C LEU A 5 14.38 -6.78 -6.71
N LYS A 6 15.52 -7.13 -7.31
CA LYS A 6 16.77 -6.39 -7.17
C LYS A 6 17.38 -6.09 -8.53
N SER A 7 18.08 -4.96 -8.66
CA SER A 7 18.85 -4.67 -9.87
C SER A 7 19.98 -5.68 -10.03
N ASP A 8 20.26 -6.03 -11.28
CA ASP A 8 21.41 -6.84 -11.67
C ASP A 8 22.66 -5.94 -11.77
N SER A 9 23.22 -5.60 -10.61
CA SER A 9 24.38 -4.72 -10.50
C SER A 9 25.28 -5.16 -9.36
N ASN A 10 26.57 -4.80 -9.42
CA ASN A 10 27.56 -5.10 -8.37
C ASN A 10 27.05 -4.72 -6.97
N VAL A 11 26.42 -3.55 -6.86
CA VAL A 11 25.65 -3.13 -5.68
C VAL A 11 24.15 -3.24 -6.02
N PRO A 12 23.44 -4.30 -5.59
CA PRO A 12 22.05 -4.51 -5.95
C PRO A 12 21.14 -3.52 -5.21
N ARG A 13 20.32 -2.78 -5.96
CA ARG A 13 19.28 -1.89 -5.42
C ARG A 13 17.93 -2.60 -5.40
N ASN A 14 17.14 -2.33 -4.38
CA ASN A 14 15.77 -2.85 -4.33
C ASN A 14 14.91 -2.18 -5.40
N VAL A 15 14.27 -3.01 -6.23
CA VAL A 15 13.27 -2.63 -7.22
C VAL A 15 11.91 -3.00 -6.65
N ARG A 16 10.96 -2.07 -6.70
CA ARG A 16 9.65 -2.29 -6.10
C ARG A 16 8.62 -2.60 -7.16
N ARG A 17 8.10 -3.82 -7.13
CA ARG A 17 6.94 -4.23 -7.91
C ARG A 17 5.69 -3.48 -7.44
N LEU A 18 4.96 -2.88 -8.37
CA LEU A 18 3.64 -2.27 -8.15
C LEU A 18 2.53 -3.26 -8.54
N PRO A 19 1.28 -3.06 -8.12
CA PRO A 19 0.17 -3.91 -8.57
C PRO A 19 -0.05 -3.84 -10.07
N HIS A 20 -0.57 -4.92 -10.65
CA HIS A 20 -0.86 -4.99 -12.07
C HIS A 20 -1.91 -3.95 -12.43
N LEU A 21 -1.64 -3.17 -13.46
CA LEU A 21 -2.55 -2.16 -13.94
C LEU A 21 -2.66 -2.25 -15.46
N SER A 22 -3.88 -2.43 -15.96
CA SER A 22 -4.16 -2.56 -17.40
C SER A 22 -3.32 -3.67 -18.08
N GLY A 23 -3.20 -4.83 -17.42
CA GLY A 23 -2.48 -5.99 -17.97
C GLY A 23 -0.94 -5.87 -17.98
N ARG A 24 -0.38 -4.78 -17.41
CA ARG A 24 1.07 -4.59 -17.29
C ARG A 24 1.51 -4.55 -15.84
N GLN A 25 2.67 -5.14 -15.57
CA GLN A 25 3.30 -5.09 -14.26
C GLN A 25 4.38 -4.01 -14.23
N LEU A 26 4.13 -2.96 -13.48
CA LEU A 26 5.07 -1.84 -13.34
C LEU A 26 5.96 -2.03 -12.12
N ALA A 27 7.16 -1.44 -12.19
CA ALA A 27 8.10 -1.46 -11.08
C ALA A 27 8.80 -0.11 -10.95
N LEU A 28 9.11 0.25 -9.71
CA LEU A 28 9.88 1.45 -9.38
C LEU A 28 11.30 1.04 -9.02
N ALA A 29 12.26 1.46 -9.84
CA ALA A 29 13.67 1.38 -9.53
C ALA A 29 14.13 2.69 -8.88
N ARG A 30 15.11 2.62 -7.97
CA ARG A 30 15.78 3.80 -7.40
C ARG A 30 17.18 3.87 -7.99
N ALA A 31 17.57 5.06 -8.42
CA ALA A 31 18.92 5.40 -8.83
C ALA A 31 19.41 6.60 -8.04
N CYS A 32 20.72 6.71 -7.87
CA CYS A 32 21.40 7.85 -7.26
C CYS A 32 22.30 8.54 -8.29
N CYS A 33 22.36 9.86 -8.20
CA CYS A 33 23.36 10.70 -8.86
C CYS A 33 23.98 11.60 -7.78
N SER A 34 25.30 11.62 -7.68
CA SER A 34 26.04 12.44 -6.72
C SER A 34 27.06 13.29 -7.46
N ILE A 35 27.13 14.57 -7.11
CA ILE A 35 27.97 15.53 -7.80
C ILE A 35 28.84 16.22 -6.76
N ILE A 36 30.14 16.32 -7.05
CA ILE A 36 31.07 17.12 -6.26
C ILE A 36 31.95 17.94 -7.21
N VAL A 37 32.14 19.21 -6.88
CA VAL A 37 33.02 20.12 -7.61
C VAL A 37 34.10 20.60 -6.66
N LYS A 38 35.37 20.37 -7.01
CA LYS A 38 36.53 20.77 -6.23
C LYS A 38 37.45 21.65 -7.05
N LYS A 39 37.83 22.81 -6.50
CA LYS A 39 38.84 23.70 -7.07
C LYS A 39 40.22 23.32 -6.54
N ILE A 40 41.21 23.20 -7.42
CA ILE A 40 42.58 22.77 -7.11
C ILE A 40 43.55 23.72 -7.82
N LYS A 41 44.19 24.64 -7.07
CA LYS A 41 45.32 25.49 -7.52
C LYS A 41 45.25 25.93 -9.00
N GLY A 42 44.20 26.65 -9.38
CA GLY A 42 44.01 27.18 -10.75
C GLY A 42 43.28 26.24 -11.72
N SER A 43 43.07 24.98 -11.35
CA SER A 43 42.24 24.00 -12.06
C SER A 43 41.01 23.64 -11.24
N TRP A 44 40.08 22.92 -11.86
CA TRP A 44 38.91 22.38 -11.18
C TRP A 44 38.59 20.97 -11.67
N ILE A 45 37.98 20.18 -10.79
CA ILE A 45 37.53 18.83 -11.09
C ILE A 45 36.08 18.72 -10.64
N CYS A 46 35.21 18.29 -11.54
CA CYS A 46 33.85 17.86 -11.23
C CYS A 46 33.81 16.34 -11.32
N LEU A 47 33.39 15.68 -10.24
CA LEU A 47 33.15 14.25 -10.21
C LEU A 47 31.64 14.02 -10.10
N ILE A 48 31.09 13.31 -11.07
CA ILE A 48 29.68 12.89 -11.12
C ILE A 48 29.65 11.37 -11.01
N LEU A 49 29.05 10.87 -9.92
CA LEU A 49 28.85 9.45 -9.67
C LEU A 49 27.40 9.08 -9.95
N VAL A 50 27.21 8.02 -10.71
CA VAL A 50 25.92 7.60 -11.25
C VAL A 50 25.73 6.10 -11.04
N ASP A 51 24.55 5.70 -10.55
CA ASP A 51 24.17 4.29 -10.49
C ASP A 51 24.09 3.68 -11.92
N PRO A 52 24.47 2.40 -12.11
CA PRO A 52 24.42 1.76 -13.43
C PRO A 52 22.98 1.60 -13.93
N ALA A 53 22.83 1.55 -15.26
CA ALA A 53 21.55 1.34 -15.91
C ALA A 53 20.90 0.04 -15.46
N VAL A 54 19.65 0.10 -15.01
CA VAL A 54 18.89 -1.10 -14.61
C VAL A 54 18.41 -1.78 -15.88
N LYS A 55 19.21 -2.68 -16.46
CA LYS A 55 18.85 -3.44 -17.69
C LYS A 55 17.99 -4.67 -17.39
N THR A 56 18.30 -5.33 -16.29
CA THR A 56 17.68 -6.57 -15.83
C THR A 56 17.38 -6.47 -14.34
N VAL A 57 16.28 -7.10 -13.94
CA VAL A 57 15.84 -7.16 -12.55
C VAL A 57 15.72 -8.63 -12.17
N ILE A 58 16.36 -9.01 -11.06
CA ILE A 58 16.43 -10.39 -10.58
C ILE A 58 15.38 -10.58 -9.47
N GLU A 59 14.57 -11.62 -9.63
CA GLU A 59 13.69 -12.16 -8.60
C GLU A 59 14.32 -13.41 -8.01
N THR A 60 14.56 -13.41 -6.69
CA THR A 60 15.00 -14.59 -5.95
C THR A 60 13.78 -15.34 -5.42
N LEU A 61 13.52 -16.53 -5.96
CA LEU A 61 12.42 -17.39 -5.53
C LEU A 61 12.77 -18.07 -4.20
N ARG A 62 11.74 -18.56 -3.49
CA ARG A 62 11.92 -19.29 -2.22
C ARG A 62 12.72 -20.58 -2.40
N SER A 63 12.73 -21.14 -3.61
CA SER A 63 13.50 -22.34 -4.00
C SER A 63 14.99 -22.08 -4.24
N GLY A 64 15.47 -20.83 -4.10
CA GLY A 64 16.84 -20.44 -4.46
C GLY A 64 17.03 -20.07 -5.94
N ASP A 65 16.08 -20.46 -6.80
CA ASP A 65 16.08 -20.09 -8.22
C ASP A 65 16.02 -18.58 -8.44
N ARG A 66 16.68 -18.14 -9.50
CA ARG A 66 16.74 -16.73 -9.92
C ARG A 66 16.04 -16.57 -11.26
N LYS A 67 15.06 -15.67 -11.31
CA LYS A 67 14.40 -15.29 -12.56
C LYS A 67 14.77 -13.85 -12.92
N ALA A 68 15.31 -13.66 -14.12
CA ALA A 68 15.67 -12.35 -14.64
C ALA A 68 14.54 -11.79 -15.52
N TYR A 69 14.22 -10.51 -15.33
CA TYR A 69 13.24 -9.78 -16.13
C TYR A 69 13.93 -8.61 -16.83
N PRO A 70 13.80 -8.46 -18.16
CA PRO A 70 14.32 -7.29 -18.85
C PRO A 70 13.53 -6.05 -18.44
N SER A 71 14.23 -4.93 -18.24
CA SER A 71 13.61 -3.65 -17.96
C SER A 71 13.24 -2.93 -19.26
N VAL A 72 12.10 -2.24 -19.22
CA VAL A 72 11.65 -1.33 -20.27
C VAL A 72 11.20 -0.04 -19.61
N LEU A 73 11.61 1.10 -20.16
CA LEU A 73 11.20 2.40 -19.66
C LEU A 73 9.71 2.61 -19.86
N LEU A 74 9.07 3.21 -18.87
CA LEU A 74 7.68 3.64 -18.98
C LEU A 74 7.58 4.76 -20.02
N HIS A 75 6.72 4.59 -21.03
CA HIS A 75 6.53 5.52 -22.15
C HIS A 75 7.82 5.91 -22.92
N GLY A 76 8.85 5.04 -22.93
CA GLY A 76 10.10 5.32 -23.64
C GLY A 76 11.07 6.25 -22.89
N GLY A 77 10.78 6.60 -21.63
CA GLY A 77 11.60 7.46 -20.79
C GLY A 77 11.13 8.91 -20.82
N PHE A 78 12.03 9.83 -20.46
CA PHE A 78 11.74 11.26 -20.46
C PHE A 78 11.91 11.91 -21.84
N GLU A 79 11.21 13.03 -22.04
CA GLU A 79 11.31 13.85 -23.25
C GLU A 79 12.67 14.55 -23.35
N ASP A 80 13.11 14.82 -24.58
CA ASP A 80 14.36 15.55 -24.79
C ASP A 80 14.22 17.01 -24.31
N PHE A 81 15.27 17.52 -23.70
CA PHE A 81 15.37 18.89 -23.21
C PHE A 81 15.78 19.89 -24.28
N VAL A 82 16.33 19.40 -25.39
CA VAL A 82 16.72 20.21 -26.54
C VAL A 82 15.47 20.61 -27.31
N GLN A 83 15.43 21.87 -27.77
CA GLN A 83 14.33 22.36 -28.58
C GLN A 83 14.19 21.51 -29.84
N SER A 84 12.96 21.08 -30.14
CA SER A 84 12.67 20.26 -31.32
C SER A 84 13.13 20.99 -32.57
N ALA A 85 13.80 20.25 -33.46
CA ALA A 85 14.24 20.77 -34.75
C ALA A 85 13.02 21.22 -35.57
N SER A 86 13.18 22.26 -36.40
CA SER A 86 12.09 22.72 -37.26
C SER A 86 11.65 21.60 -38.21
N PHE A 87 10.37 21.56 -38.56
CA PHE A 87 9.80 20.52 -39.42
C PHE A 87 10.59 20.32 -40.73
N ALA A 88 11.10 21.41 -41.32
CA ALA A 88 11.96 21.36 -42.51
C ALA A 88 13.24 20.54 -42.28
N SER A 89 13.92 20.75 -41.16
CA SER A 89 15.15 20.02 -40.79
C SER A 89 14.90 18.56 -40.38
N PHE A 90 13.67 18.21 -39.99
CA PHE A 90 13.31 16.85 -39.62
C PHE A 90 13.28 15.91 -40.82
N THR A 91 12.84 16.39 -41.99
CA THR A 91 12.75 15.59 -43.23
C THR A 91 14.11 15.15 -43.79
N SER A 92 15.18 15.87 -43.45
CA SER A 92 16.55 15.58 -43.90
C SER A 92 17.36 14.68 -42.98
N VAL A 93 16.86 14.38 -41.77
CA VAL A 93 17.61 13.60 -40.77
C VAL A 93 17.20 12.14 -40.85
N THR A 94 18.04 11.32 -41.47
CA THR A 94 18.01 9.86 -41.30
C THR A 94 18.24 9.53 -39.82
N THR A 95 17.29 8.82 -39.26
CA THR A 95 17.14 8.41 -37.85
C THR A 95 18.40 7.77 -37.26
N ASP A 96 19.24 8.52 -36.54
CA ASP A 96 20.32 7.88 -35.75
C ASP A 96 20.83 8.68 -34.53
N ARG A 97 19.96 9.49 -33.90
CA ARG A 97 20.28 10.16 -32.62
C ARG A 97 19.54 9.56 -31.42
N SER A 98 19.21 8.27 -31.44
CA SER A 98 18.70 7.62 -30.23
C SER A 98 19.86 7.27 -29.31
N TRP A 99 20.06 8.03 -28.22
CA TRP A 99 20.91 7.58 -27.12
C TRP A 99 20.12 6.67 -26.18
N ASP A 100 20.82 5.84 -25.40
CA ASP A 100 20.18 5.00 -24.40
C ASP A 100 19.64 5.88 -23.25
N LYS A 101 18.32 6.06 -23.16
CA LYS A 101 17.68 6.79 -22.05
C LYS A 101 17.60 5.98 -20.76
N ARG A 102 17.92 4.68 -20.78
CA ARG A 102 17.88 3.81 -19.58
C ARG A 102 19.01 4.11 -18.60
N SER A 103 20.11 4.64 -19.12
CA SER A 103 21.26 5.04 -18.33
C SER A 103 21.28 6.56 -18.17
N ILE A 104 21.28 7.04 -16.93
CA ILE A 104 21.49 8.46 -16.70
C ILE A 104 22.90 8.88 -17.12
N LEU A 105 23.89 7.98 -17.10
CA LEU A 105 25.24 8.26 -17.60
C LEU A 105 25.25 8.58 -19.10
N SER A 106 24.63 7.76 -19.95
CA SER A 106 24.56 8.04 -21.40
C SER A 106 23.77 9.30 -21.70
N SER A 107 22.70 9.56 -20.93
CA SER A 107 21.94 10.80 -21.04
C SER A 107 22.78 12.02 -20.68
N LEU A 108 23.57 11.94 -19.60
CA LEU A 108 24.49 13.01 -19.22
C LEU A 108 25.60 13.21 -20.27
N ILE A 109 26.20 12.13 -20.79
CA ILE A 109 27.19 12.21 -21.86
C ILE A 109 26.59 12.86 -23.11
N HIS A 110 25.32 12.57 -23.43
CA HIS A 110 24.62 13.20 -24.55
C HIS A 110 24.44 14.70 -24.32
N TYR A 111 23.92 15.11 -23.16
CA TYR A 111 23.63 16.51 -22.86
C TYR A 111 24.88 17.38 -22.64
N PHE A 112 25.93 16.85 -22.00
CA PHE A 112 27.19 17.56 -21.78
C PHE A 112 28.03 17.76 -23.06
N ARG A 113 27.57 17.27 -24.22
CA ARG A 113 28.13 17.70 -25.51
C ARG A 113 27.90 19.19 -25.76
N SER A 114 26.84 19.74 -25.18
CA SER A 114 26.54 21.17 -25.16
C SER A 114 26.88 21.75 -23.79
N TYR A 115 27.35 23.01 -23.76
CA TYR A 115 27.60 23.68 -22.50
C TYR A 115 26.29 23.92 -21.75
N PRO A 116 26.21 23.61 -20.45
CA PRO A 116 25.03 23.94 -19.66
C PRO A 116 24.86 25.46 -19.57
N PRO A 117 23.64 25.95 -19.39
CA PRO A 117 23.37 27.37 -19.29
C PRO A 117 24.12 27.98 -18.08
N GLY A 118 24.70 29.17 -18.28
CA GLY A 118 25.50 29.84 -17.25
C GLY A 118 26.88 29.22 -16.99
N PHE A 119 27.32 28.22 -17.77
CA PHE A 119 28.63 27.60 -17.58
C PHE A 119 29.77 28.51 -18.03
N ILE A 120 30.68 28.81 -17.09
CA ILE A 120 31.89 29.59 -17.34
C ILE A 120 33.11 28.75 -16.94
N ARG A 121 34.02 28.50 -17.90
CA ARG A 121 35.22 27.67 -17.67
C ARG A 121 36.13 28.17 -16.55
N SER A 122 36.21 29.50 -16.35
CA SER A 122 37.04 30.14 -15.33
C SER A 122 36.43 30.09 -13.93
N LYS A 123 35.10 29.96 -13.82
CA LYS A 123 34.37 29.88 -12.55
C LYS A 123 33.36 28.71 -12.61
N PRO A 124 33.82 27.47 -12.43
CA PRO A 124 32.93 26.31 -12.40
C PRO A 124 31.93 26.45 -11.25
N SER A 125 30.63 26.40 -11.56
CA SER A 125 29.59 26.36 -10.55
C SER A 125 29.00 24.96 -10.40
N ILE A 126 28.71 24.58 -9.15
CA ILE A 126 28.00 23.34 -8.85
C ILE A 126 26.64 23.26 -9.54
N LEU A 127 25.93 24.39 -9.66
CA LEU A 127 24.64 24.43 -10.33
C LEU A 127 24.79 24.18 -11.83
N SER A 128 25.78 24.79 -12.50
CA SER A 128 26.02 24.55 -13.93
C SER A 128 26.23 23.06 -14.26
N PHE A 129 26.94 22.30 -13.41
CA PHE A 129 27.07 20.84 -13.56
C PHE A 129 25.84 20.07 -13.09
N GLY A 130 25.09 20.62 -12.13
CA GLY A 130 23.83 20.06 -11.64
C GLY A 130 22.67 20.21 -12.61
N TYR A 131 22.74 21.12 -13.60
CA TYR A 131 21.62 21.47 -14.48
C TYR A 131 20.99 20.26 -15.18
N TYR A 132 21.78 19.50 -15.96
CA TYR A 132 21.24 18.33 -16.67
C TYR A 132 20.79 17.20 -15.73
N PRO A 133 21.58 16.80 -14.71
CA PRO A 133 21.10 15.82 -13.72
C PRO A 133 19.77 16.22 -13.08
N ILE A 134 19.61 17.47 -12.67
CA ILE A 134 18.39 17.98 -12.05
C ILE A 134 17.22 17.91 -13.04
N ARG A 135 17.41 18.32 -14.29
CA ARG A 135 16.35 18.22 -15.32
C ARG A 135 15.94 16.78 -15.61
N ILE A 136 16.90 15.85 -15.75
CA ILE A 136 16.60 14.42 -15.93
C ILE A 136 15.77 13.92 -14.75
N VAL A 137 16.21 14.22 -13.52
CA VAL A 137 15.51 13.82 -12.31
C VAL A 137 14.09 14.39 -12.28
N LEU A 138 13.90 15.68 -12.59
CA LEU A 138 12.57 16.30 -12.62
C LEU A 138 11.64 15.69 -13.66
N ALA A 139 12.14 15.36 -14.84
CA ALA A 139 11.33 14.70 -15.86
C ALA A 139 10.88 13.29 -15.43
N GLU A 140 11.75 12.53 -14.77
CA GLU A 140 11.39 11.26 -14.14
C GLU A 140 10.39 11.44 -12.99
N TRP A 141 10.50 12.54 -12.22
CA TRP A 141 9.51 12.88 -11.19
C TRP A 141 8.13 13.20 -11.77
N ILE A 142 8.06 13.85 -12.94
CA ILE A 142 6.79 14.08 -13.65
C ILE A 142 6.18 12.75 -14.10
N LEU A 143 6.96 11.83 -14.67
CA LEU A 143 6.47 10.48 -14.97
C LEU A 143 5.98 9.75 -13.72
N TYR A 144 6.69 9.91 -12.59
CA TYR A 144 6.29 9.38 -11.30
C TYR A 144 4.99 9.97 -10.77
N THR A 145 4.74 11.28 -10.91
CA THR A 145 3.46 11.90 -10.48
C THR A 145 2.29 11.42 -11.34
N HIS A 146 2.48 11.28 -12.66
CA HIS A 146 1.47 10.69 -13.54
C HIS A 146 1.17 9.23 -13.19
N LEU A 147 2.21 8.44 -12.90
CA LEU A 147 2.05 7.07 -12.45
C LEU A 147 1.28 7.00 -11.13
N MET A 148 1.65 7.84 -10.17
CA MET A 148 0.99 7.93 -8.87
C MET A 148 -0.49 8.31 -9.03
N SER A 149 -0.81 9.30 -9.88
CA SER A 149 -2.17 9.70 -10.23
C SER A 149 -3.00 8.53 -10.78
N ARG A 150 -2.40 7.73 -11.66
CA ARG A 150 -3.07 6.55 -12.26
C ARG A 150 -3.38 5.48 -11.23
N TYR A 151 -2.44 5.19 -10.32
CA TYR A 151 -2.68 4.24 -9.22
C TYR A 151 -3.69 4.78 -8.21
N PHE A 152 -3.67 6.08 -7.94
CA PHE A 152 -4.65 6.71 -7.06
C PHE A 152 -6.07 6.53 -7.59
N LYS A 153 -6.29 6.86 -8.88
CA LYS A 153 -7.58 6.62 -9.54
C LYS A 153 -7.99 5.14 -9.51
N TYR A 154 -7.04 4.23 -9.73
CA TYR A 154 -7.30 2.79 -9.63
C TYR A 154 -7.87 2.40 -8.26
N TYR A 155 -7.26 2.84 -7.16
CA TYR A 155 -7.77 2.53 -5.82
C TYR A 155 -9.08 3.24 -5.49
N GLU A 156 -9.27 4.46 -5.98
CA GLU A 156 -10.52 5.20 -5.83
C GLU A 156 -11.69 4.45 -6.49
N TYR A 157 -11.50 3.92 -7.70
CA TYR A 157 -12.50 3.06 -8.35
C TYR A 157 -12.72 1.74 -7.61
N THR A 158 -11.66 1.09 -7.13
CA THR A 158 -11.79 -0.13 -6.32
C THR A 158 -12.58 0.12 -5.03
N LEU A 159 -12.45 1.32 -4.45
CA LEU A 159 -13.20 1.75 -3.27
C LEU A 159 -14.66 2.10 -3.56
N HIS A 160 -15.07 2.29 -4.81
CA HIS A 160 -16.49 2.42 -5.14
C HIS A 160 -17.16 1.06 -5.37
N ASP A 161 -16.40 0.04 -5.79
CA ASP A 161 -16.86 -1.33 -6.06
C ASP A 161 -16.64 -2.26 -4.85
N ILE A 162 -17.22 -1.86 -3.72
CA ILE A 162 -16.78 -2.26 -2.37
C ILE A 162 -17.05 -3.72 -2.02
N GLU A 163 -18.18 -4.26 -2.48
CA GLU A 163 -18.70 -5.55 -2.00
C GLU A 163 -17.82 -6.73 -2.45
N ASN A 164 -17.11 -6.58 -3.57
CA ASN A 164 -16.36 -7.66 -4.21
C ASN A 164 -14.84 -7.40 -4.34
N ARG A 165 -14.33 -6.18 -4.19
CA ARG A 165 -12.94 -5.85 -4.60
C ARG A 165 -12.01 -5.26 -3.56
N LEU A 166 -12.49 -4.79 -2.41
CA LEU A 166 -11.60 -4.15 -1.45
C LEU A 166 -10.86 -5.21 -0.61
N HIS A 167 -9.56 -5.36 -0.85
CA HIS A 167 -8.71 -6.26 -0.08
C HIS A 167 -7.80 -5.51 0.91
N ASN A 168 -7.44 -6.18 2.01
CA ASN A 168 -6.46 -5.67 2.98
C ASN A 168 -5.11 -5.29 2.32
N SER A 169 -4.74 -5.94 1.22
CA SER A 169 -3.57 -5.59 0.42
C SER A 169 -3.64 -4.18 -0.17
N ASP A 170 -4.83 -3.72 -0.56
CA ASP A 170 -5.02 -2.43 -1.21
C ASP A 170 -4.84 -1.28 -0.22
N ILE A 171 -5.33 -1.45 1.02
CA ILE A 171 -5.07 -0.51 2.12
C ILE A 171 -3.56 -0.44 2.42
N ILE A 172 -2.89 -1.59 2.47
CA ILE A 172 -1.44 -1.65 2.67
C ILE A 172 -0.73 -0.88 1.56
N ASP A 173 -1.14 -1.04 0.31
CA ASP A 173 -0.54 -0.34 -0.84
C ASP A 173 -0.85 1.16 -0.87
N LEU A 174 -2.05 1.60 -0.48
CA LEU A 174 -2.39 3.00 -0.26
C LEU A 174 -1.49 3.63 0.82
N GLN A 175 -1.32 2.96 1.96
CA GLN A 175 -0.41 3.38 3.03
C GLN A 175 1.05 3.49 2.53
N ARG A 176 1.47 2.55 1.67
CA ARG A 176 2.81 2.59 1.06
C ARG A 176 2.96 3.77 0.10
N TRP A 177 1.93 4.12 -0.66
CA TRP A 177 1.91 5.31 -1.51
C TRP A 177 1.98 6.60 -0.69
N ARG A 178 1.24 6.69 0.42
CA ARG A 178 1.30 7.84 1.35
C ARG A 178 2.71 8.07 1.87
N ARG A 179 3.33 7.02 2.46
CA ARG A 179 4.71 7.10 2.97
C ARG A 179 5.70 7.52 1.88
N ARG A 180 5.52 7.02 0.65
CA ARG A 180 6.39 7.36 -0.48
C ARG A 180 6.20 8.80 -0.94
N SER A 181 4.96 9.30 -0.99
CA SER A 181 4.67 10.68 -1.34
C SER A 181 5.35 11.65 -0.37
N MET A 182 5.23 11.40 0.94
CA MET A 182 5.89 12.21 1.96
C MET A 182 7.42 12.22 1.81
N GLN A 183 8.05 11.06 1.59
CA GLN A 183 9.49 10.98 1.34
C GLN A 183 9.90 11.72 0.05
N SER A 184 9.04 11.70 -0.96
CA SER A 184 9.27 12.35 -2.25
C SER A 184 9.22 13.87 -2.13
N GLN A 185 8.23 14.39 -1.40
CA GLN A 185 8.12 15.81 -1.09
C GLN A 185 9.37 16.31 -0.36
N HIS A 186 9.82 15.60 0.68
CA HIS A 186 11.02 16.00 1.42
C HIS A 186 12.27 16.08 0.52
N LYS A 187 12.45 15.12 -0.40
CA LYS A 187 13.56 15.15 -1.36
C LYS A 187 13.51 16.33 -2.32
N LEU A 188 12.32 16.71 -2.78
CA LEU A 188 12.15 17.87 -3.65
C LEU A 188 12.34 19.19 -2.91
N ILE A 189 11.93 19.26 -1.64
CA ILE A 189 12.20 20.42 -0.77
C ILE A 189 13.70 20.61 -0.57
N LEU A 190 14.43 19.53 -0.27
CA LEU A 190 15.90 19.59 -0.17
C LEU A 190 16.55 20.01 -1.51
N LEU A 191 15.97 19.59 -2.63
CA LEU A 191 16.46 19.97 -3.95
C LEU A 191 16.20 21.46 -4.25
N SER A 192 15.02 21.99 -3.90
CA SER A 192 14.75 23.44 -4.04
C SER A 192 15.65 24.26 -3.12
N GLU A 193 15.79 23.86 -1.85
CA GLU A 193 16.68 24.54 -0.89
C GLU A 193 18.14 24.53 -1.36
N PHE A 194 18.59 23.41 -1.95
CA PHE A 194 19.91 23.32 -2.54
C PHE A 194 20.10 24.31 -3.70
N VAL A 195 19.12 24.41 -4.61
CA VAL A 195 19.18 25.36 -5.72
C VAL A 195 19.16 26.80 -5.19
N ASP A 196 18.27 27.12 -4.26
CA ASP A 196 18.14 28.45 -3.65
C ASP A 196 19.42 28.89 -2.94
N TYR A 197 20.10 27.97 -2.25
CA TYR A 197 21.37 28.25 -1.57
C TYR A 197 22.49 28.67 -2.54
N TRP A 198 22.60 28.01 -3.70
CA TRP A 198 23.66 28.28 -4.67
C TRP A 198 23.28 29.35 -5.70
N LEU A 199 21.99 29.66 -5.87
CA LEU A 199 21.47 30.63 -6.84
C LEU A 199 22.12 32.04 -6.77
N PRO A 200 22.43 32.62 -5.59
CA PRO A 200 23.07 33.93 -5.51
C PRO A 200 24.47 33.98 -6.15
N GLN A 201 25.13 32.84 -6.33
CA GLN A 201 26.49 32.76 -6.87
C GLN A 201 26.53 32.70 -8.40
N GLU A 202 25.37 32.50 -9.04
CA GLU A 202 25.19 32.43 -10.48
C GLU A 202 25.10 33.80 -11.14
N ALA A 203 25.71 33.93 -12.31
CA ALA A 203 25.58 35.12 -13.15
C ALA A 203 24.21 35.16 -13.85
N ASP A 204 23.74 34.01 -14.36
CA ASP A 204 22.44 33.86 -15.00
C ASP A 204 21.47 33.09 -14.11
N LYS A 205 20.43 33.79 -13.65
CA LYS A 205 19.41 33.25 -12.74
C LYS A 205 18.18 32.72 -13.48
N GLN A 206 17.98 33.10 -14.75
CA GLN A 206 16.76 32.77 -15.49
C GLN A 206 16.52 31.26 -15.63
N PRO A 207 17.52 30.43 -16.03
CA PRO A 207 17.35 28.98 -16.14
C PRO A 207 16.94 28.34 -14.81
N TRP A 208 17.50 28.84 -13.70
CA TRP A 208 17.25 28.30 -12.36
C TRP A 208 15.88 28.70 -11.81
N ASN A 209 15.39 29.90 -12.13
CA ASN A 209 14.02 30.30 -11.81
C ASN A 209 12.99 29.38 -12.48
N LEU A 210 13.24 28.96 -13.72
CA LEU A 210 12.39 27.98 -14.41
C LEU A 210 12.46 26.60 -13.74
N VAL A 211 13.65 26.13 -13.38
CA VAL A 211 13.83 24.86 -12.66
C VAL A 211 13.13 24.88 -11.29
N LEU A 212 13.22 25.98 -10.54
CA LEU A 212 12.50 26.15 -9.27
C LEU A 212 10.98 26.13 -9.48
N LYS A 213 10.49 26.75 -10.55
CA LYS A 213 9.08 26.68 -10.95
C LYS A 213 8.65 25.24 -11.26
N ASP A 214 9.49 24.46 -11.95
CA ASP A 214 9.21 23.05 -12.22
C ASP A 214 9.22 22.21 -10.93
N ILE A 215 10.18 22.45 -10.02
CA ILE A 215 10.23 21.78 -8.71
C ILE A 215 8.97 22.07 -7.91
N SER A 216 8.58 23.36 -7.81
CA SER A 216 7.37 23.76 -7.08
C SER A 216 6.10 23.19 -7.69
N TYR A 217 6.03 23.08 -9.02
CA TYR A 217 4.92 22.42 -9.71
C TYR A 217 4.83 20.95 -9.31
N VAL A 218 5.92 20.18 -9.41
CA VAL A 218 5.94 18.76 -9.01
C VAL A 218 5.60 18.60 -7.53
N LEU A 219 6.13 19.49 -6.67
CA LEU A 219 5.83 19.49 -5.24
C LEU A 219 4.33 19.70 -4.98
N SER A 220 3.71 20.68 -5.64
CA SER A 220 2.28 20.97 -5.52
C SER A 220 1.42 19.77 -5.93
N GLN A 221 1.79 19.07 -7.01
CA GLN A 221 1.11 17.86 -7.47
C GLN A 221 1.22 16.73 -6.44
N LEU A 222 2.42 16.50 -5.89
CA LEU A 222 2.62 15.49 -4.84
C LEU A 222 1.87 15.83 -3.54
N GLN A 223 1.80 17.11 -3.18
CA GLN A 223 1.02 17.57 -2.03
C GLN A 223 -0.47 17.34 -2.24
N HIS A 224 -0.99 17.64 -3.43
CA HIS A 224 -2.37 17.35 -3.79
C HIS A 224 -2.69 15.86 -3.62
N TYR A 225 -1.88 14.97 -4.23
CA TYR A 225 -2.11 13.53 -4.09
C TYR A 225 -1.91 13.02 -2.66
N ASN A 226 -1.01 13.62 -1.87
CA ASN A 226 -0.84 13.23 -0.46
C ASN A 226 -2.07 13.58 0.38
N ARG A 227 -2.64 14.77 0.21
CA ARG A 227 -3.89 15.17 0.89
C ARG A 227 -5.04 14.24 0.52
N SER A 228 -5.16 13.88 -0.75
CA SER A 228 -6.20 12.94 -1.20
C SER A 228 -6.00 11.54 -0.60
N LEU A 229 -4.76 11.06 -0.50
CA LEU A 229 -4.45 9.80 0.19
C LEU A 229 -4.79 9.84 1.68
N GLU A 230 -4.56 10.98 2.35
CA GLU A 230 -4.93 11.17 3.76
C GLU A 230 -6.44 11.13 4.00
N HIS A 231 -7.23 11.53 3.02
CA HIS A 231 -8.69 11.39 3.06
C HIS A 231 -9.15 9.95 2.76
N ILE A 232 -8.58 9.31 1.72
CA ILE A 232 -9.02 7.99 1.26
C ILE A 232 -8.66 6.88 2.25
N ILE A 233 -7.48 6.92 2.87
CA ILE A 233 -7.00 5.83 3.72
C ILE A 233 -7.93 5.56 4.93
N PRO A 234 -8.36 6.58 5.71
CA PRO A 234 -9.32 6.37 6.78
C PRO A 234 -10.64 5.78 6.30
N VAL A 235 -11.20 6.29 5.20
CA VAL A 235 -12.45 5.81 4.60
C VAL A 235 -12.33 4.34 4.18
N ALA A 236 -11.24 3.98 3.51
CA ALA A 236 -10.95 2.60 3.13
C ALA A 236 -10.82 1.68 4.35
N THR A 237 -10.17 2.16 5.40
CA THR A 237 -9.95 1.40 6.65
C THR A 237 -11.27 1.17 7.38
N SER A 238 -12.10 2.20 7.56
CA SER A 238 -13.42 2.06 8.17
C SER A 238 -14.31 1.14 7.37
N MET A 239 -14.22 1.20 6.03
CA MET A 239 -15.03 0.34 5.18
C MET A 239 -14.65 -1.14 5.32
N VAL A 240 -13.35 -1.46 5.35
CA VAL A 240 -12.90 -2.84 5.61
C VAL A 240 -13.38 -3.33 6.98
N GLN A 241 -13.29 -2.50 8.02
CA GLN A 241 -13.80 -2.86 9.35
C GLN A 241 -15.31 -3.15 9.33
N LEU A 242 -16.09 -2.38 8.57
CA LEU A 242 -17.52 -2.62 8.39
C LEU A 242 -17.79 -3.94 7.63
N LEU A 243 -17.06 -4.22 6.55
CA LEU A 243 -17.19 -5.47 5.80
C LEU A 243 -16.82 -6.69 6.64
N ASP A 244 -15.71 -6.62 7.37
CA ASP A 244 -15.31 -7.69 8.27
C ASP A 244 -16.39 -7.90 9.33
N SER A 245 -16.90 -6.85 9.99
CA SER A 245 -17.98 -6.99 10.98
C SER A 245 -19.25 -7.65 10.40
N ARG A 246 -19.62 -7.34 9.16
CA ARG A 246 -20.74 -7.99 8.46
C ARG A 246 -20.46 -9.47 8.21
N ARG A 247 -19.25 -9.82 7.76
CA ARG A 247 -18.84 -11.22 7.58
C ARG A 247 -18.86 -11.99 8.90
N TRP A 248 -18.29 -11.42 9.96
CA TRP A 248 -18.33 -12.00 11.30
C TRP A 248 -19.78 -12.23 11.79
N MET A 249 -20.70 -11.29 11.52
CA MET A 249 -22.12 -11.48 11.86
C MET A 249 -22.78 -12.62 11.08
N LEU A 250 -22.49 -12.73 9.78
CA LEU A 250 -23.02 -13.83 8.95
C LEU A 250 -22.43 -15.18 9.37
N GLU A 251 -21.14 -15.23 9.65
CA GLU A 251 -20.46 -16.42 10.16
C GLU A 251 -21.02 -16.81 11.54
N ALA A 252 -21.23 -15.86 12.45
CA ALA A 252 -21.84 -16.11 13.74
C ALA A 252 -23.29 -16.63 13.62
N ALA A 253 -24.07 -16.09 12.67
CA ALA A 253 -25.42 -16.57 12.39
C ALA A 253 -25.43 -18.00 11.80
N ASN A 254 -24.43 -18.35 10.98
CA ASN A 254 -24.29 -19.70 10.46
C ASN A 254 -23.84 -20.68 11.55
N VAL A 255 -22.89 -20.27 12.40
CA VAL A 255 -22.46 -21.07 13.56
C VAL A 255 -23.62 -21.29 14.52
N SER A 256 -24.44 -20.26 14.81
CA SER A 256 -25.58 -20.41 15.71
C SER A 256 -26.66 -21.35 15.15
N ARG A 257 -26.89 -21.34 13.83
CA ARG A 257 -27.77 -22.32 13.18
C ARG A 257 -27.23 -23.74 13.31
N LEU A 258 -25.92 -23.93 13.13
CA LEU A 258 -25.30 -25.25 13.25
C LEU A 258 -25.33 -25.77 14.69
N THR A 259 -25.00 -24.93 15.68
CA THR A 259 -25.06 -25.33 17.09
C THR A 259 -26.49 -25.65 17.52
N PHE A 260 -27.48 -24.91 17.03
CA PHE A 260 -28.89 -25.23 17.26
C PHE A 260 -29.26 -26.63 16.74
N ILE A 261 -28.86 -26.97 15.51
CA ILE A 261 -29.09 -28.31 14.95
C ILE A 261 -28.40 -29.39 15.80
N ALA A 262 -27.13 -29.20 16.16
CA ALA A 262 -26.39 -30.15 16.98
C ALA A 262 -27.02 -30.36 18.37
N LEU A 263 -27.47 -29.28 19.00
CA LEU A 263 -28.08 -29.29 20.32
C LEU A 263 -29.42 -30.04 20.34
N VAL A 264 -30.18 -30.02 19.23
CA VAL A 264 -31.40 -30.83 19.07
C VAL A 264 -31.08 -32.30 18.76
N PHE A 265 -30.15 -32.58 17.85
CA PHE A 265 -29.87 -33.94 17.39
C PHE A 265 -29.14 -34.81 18.42
N VAL A 266 -28.21 -34.26 19.20
CA VAL A 266 -27.40 -35.05 20.15
C VAL A 266 -28.26 -35.74 21.22
N PRO A 267 -29.17 -35.06 21.95
CA PRO A 267 -30.04 -35.70 22.93
C PRO A 267 -31.02 -36.69 22.29
N LEU A 268 -31.60 -36.34 21.13
CA LEU A 268 -32.52 -37.22 20.41
C LEU A 268 -31.82 -38.50 19.94
N SER A 269 -30.58 -38.41 19.47
CA SER A 269 -29.78 -39.56 19.06
C SER A 269 -29.46 -40.48 20.24
N TRP A 270 -29.24 -39.91 21.43
CA TRP A 270 -29.02 -40.67 22.66
C TRP A 270 -30.28 -41.43 23.08
N VAL A 271 -31.45 -40.76 23.06
CA VAL A 271 -32.75 -41.40 23.32
C VAL A 271 -33.00 -42.52 22.30
N ALA A 272 -32.80 -42.25 21.00
CA ALA A 272 -32.94 -43.26 19.95
C ALA A 272 -32.00 -44.46 20.17
N SER A 273 -30.74 -44.22 20.55
CA SER A 273 -29.76 -45.28 20.81
C SER A 273 -30.15 -46.16 22.00
N ILE A 274 -30.62 -45.59 23.12
CA ILE A 274 -31.02 -46.36 24.31
C ILE A 274 -32.23 -47.24 24.01
N PHE A 275 -33.26 -46.67 23.38
CA PHE A 275 -34.49 -47.42 23.08
C PHE A 275 -34.32 -48.39 21.90
N SER A 276 -33.35 -48.17 21.00
CA SER A 276 -33.03 -49.10 19.92
C SER A 276 -32.35 -50.40 20.40
N MET A 277 -31.79 -50.43 21.62
CA MET A 277 -31.12 -51.62 22.16
C MET A 277 -32.07 -52.59 22.88
N SER A 278 -33.35 -52.23 23.02
CA SER A 278 -34.33 -53.01 23.78
C SER A 278 -35.48 -53.45 22.88
N GLU A 279 -35.63 -54.78 22.69
CA GLU A 279 -36.68 -55.34 21.81
C GLU A 279 -38.10 -54.98 22.26
N SER A 280 -38.32 -54.80 23.57
CA SER A 280 -39.62 -54.46 24.16
C SER A 280 -40.18 -53.09 23.74
N TYR A 281 -39.34 -52.18 23.23
CA TYR A 281 -39.74 -50.83 22.81
C TYR A 281 -39.65 -50.64 21.28
N SER A 282 -39.45 -51.73 20.53
CA SER A 282 -39.38 -51.71 19.07
C SER A 282 -40.76 -51.50 18.41
N PRO A 283 -40.83 -50.97 17.18
CA PRO A 283 -42.10 -50.69 16.50
C PRO A 283 -42.88 -51.99 16.26
N GLY A 284 -44.05 -52.11 16.90
CA GLY A 284 -44.91 -53.30 16.85
C GLY A 284 -45.18 -53.96 18.21
N HIS A 285 -44.45 -53.58 19.27
CA HIS A 285 -44.67 -54.07 20.64
C HIS A 285 -45.49 -53.10 21.50
N GLU A 286 -46.14 -53.63 22.56
CA GLU A 286 -47.11 -52.91 23.41
C GLU A 286 -46.54 -51.62 24.06
N ASN A 287 -45.23 -51.55 24.31
CA ASN A 287 -44.59 -50.43 25.00
C ASN A 287 -43.97 -49.37 24.08
N PHE A 288 -44.22 -49.42 22.76
CA PHE A 288 -43.67 -48.46 21.79
C PHE A 288 -44.00 -46.99 22.13
N TRP A 289 -45.12 -46.74 22.81
CA TRP A 289 -45.54 -45.38 23.20
C TRP A 289 -44.57 -44.69 24.20
N VAL A 290 -43.80 -45.47 24.97
CA VAL A 290 -42.82 -44.95 25.95
C VAL A 290 -41.67 -44.21 25.26
N TYR A 291 -41.33 -44.59 24.03
CA TYR A 291 -40.35 -43.87 23.22
C TYR A 291 -40.81 -42.43 22.93
N PHE A 292 -42.07 -42.24 22.50
CA PHE A 292 -42.62 -40.90 22.29
C PHE A 292 -42.79 -40.13 23.59
N ALA A 293 -43.20 -40.80 24.66
CA ALA A 293 -43.37 -40.19 25.98
C ALA A 293 -42.06 -39.69 26.61
N THR A 294 -40.89 -40.18 26.17
CA THR A 294 -39.58 -39.75 26.67
C THR A 294 -38.84 -38.82 25.70
N ALA A 295 -38.96 -39.04 24.39
CA ALA A 295 -38.33 -38.19 23.38
C ALA A 295 -38.93 -36.78 23.34
N LEU A 296 -40.26 -36.65 23.49
CA LEU A 296 -40.97 -35.37 23.36
C LEU A 296 -40.66 -34.42 24.53
N PRO A 297 -40.65 -34.85 25.81
CA PRO A 297 -40.23 -34.00 26.92
C PRO A 297 -38.76 -33.60 26.84
N VAL A 298 -37.87 -34.51 26.41
CA VAL A 298 -36.44 -34.20 26.21
C VAL A 298 -36.28 -33.14 25.13
N LEU A 299 -37.00 -33.25 24.02
CA LEU A 299 -36.99 -32.25 22.95
C LEU A 299 -37.51 -30.89 23.44
N VAL A 300 -38.62 -30.85 24.18
CA VAL A 300 -39.17 -29.62 24.77
C VAL A 300 -38.20 -29.00 25.76
N PHE A 301 -37.56 -29.79 26.61
CA PHE A 301 -36.58 -29.34 27.59
C PHE A 301 -35.34 -28.73 26.93
N VAL A 302 -34.83 -29.38 25.89
CA VAL A 302 -33.67 -28.93 25.10
C VAL A 302 -33.99 -27.64 24.33
N LEU A 303 -35.18 -27.54 23.73
CA LEU A 303 -35.64 -26.31 23.08
C LEU A 303 -35.84 -25.17 24.09
N PHE A 304 -36.38 -25.47 25.26
CA PHE A 304 -36.54 -24.48 26.34
C PHE A 304 -35.19 -23.96 26.81
N LEU A 305 -34.21 -24.84 27.07
CA LEU A 305 -32.84 -24.48 27.41
C LEU A 305 -32.14 -23.64 26.34
N SER A 306 -32.42 -23.90 25.07
CA SER A 306 -31.85 -23.13 23.95
C SER A 306 -32.52 -21.78 23.73
N ALA A 307 -33.82 -21.65 24.00
CA ALA A 307 -34.56 -20.40 23.83
C ALA A 307 -34.31 -19.40 24.97
N VAL A 308 -33.89 -19.90 26.12
CA VAL A 308 -33.44 -19.07 27.24
C VAL A 308 -32.14 -18.37 26.86
N GLN A 309 -32.24 -17.07 26.56
CA GLN A 309 -31.08 -16.20 26.31
C GLN A 309 -30.28 -16.04 27.61
N TRP A 310 -29.29 -16.91 27.81
CA TRP A 310 -28.39 -16.92 28.97
C TRP A 310 -27.74 -15.55 29.24
N ASP A 311 -27.51 -14.74 28.21
CA ASP A 311 -26.97 -13.37 28.33
C ASP A 311 -27.91 -12.42 29.10
N GLN A 312 -29.23 -12.54 28.92
CA GLN A 312 -30.19 -11.70 29.65
C GLN A 312 -30.30 -12.11 31.13
N LEU A 313 -30.22 -13.41 31.41
CA LEU A 313 -30.23 -13.95 32.78
C LEU A 313 -28.95 -13.58 33.53
N ALA A 314 -27.79 -13.69 32.89
CA ALA A 314 -26.52 -13.30 33.48
C ALA A 314 -26.47 -11.80 33.79
N GLY A 315 -27.04 -10.95 32.91
CA GLY A 315 -27.20 -9.52 33.15
C GLY A 315 -28.09 -9.22 34.36
N LYS A 316 -29.27 -9.86 34.44
CA LYS A 316 -30.19 -9.69 35.57
C LYS A 316 -29.62 -10.20 36.90
N LEU A 317 -28.87 -11.30 36.88
CA LEU A 317 -28.20 -11.86 38.06
C LEU A 317 -27.10 -10.93 38.60
N LYS A 318 -26.30 -10.30 37.72
CA LYS A 318 -25.31 -9.31 38.15
C LYS A 318 -25.95 -8.08 38.79
N VAL A 319 -27.07 -7.59 38.24
CA VAL A 319 -27.82 -6.46 38.81
C VAL A 319 -28.43 -6.82 40.17
N MET A 320 -29.03 -8.02 40.30
CA MET A 320 -29.56 -8.52 41.56
C MET A 320 -28.46 -8.69 42.63
N ALA A 321 -27.30 -9.23 42.26
CA ALA A 321 -26.16 -9.37 43.16
C ALA A 321 -25.63 -8.01 43.63
N ALA A 322 -25.61 -7.00 42.75
CA ALA A 322 -25.23 -5.64 43.11
C ALA A 322 -26.23 -4.98 44.08
N LEU A 323 -27.53 -5.22 43.90
CA LEU A 323 -28.59 -4.71 44.79
C LEU A 323 -28.54 -5.37 46.17
N LEU A 324 -28.34 -6.70 46.23
CA LEU A 324 -28.15 -7.42 47.49
C LEU A 324 -26.88 -6.95 48.22
N GLY A 325 -25.79 -6.72 47.49
CA GLY A 325 -24.57 -6.14 48.05
C GLY A 325 -24.76 -4.73 48.62
N GLN A 326 -25.62 -3.91 48.01
CA GLN A 326 -25.99 -2.59 48.53
C GLN A 326 -26.88 -2.67 49.78
N GLN A 327 -27.82 -3.60 49.84
CA GLN A 327 -28.66 -3.80 51.03
C GLN A 327 -27.86 -4.27 52.24
N VAL A 328 -26.94 -5.22 52.06
CA VAL A 328 -26.05 -5.70 53.13
C VAL A 328 -25.14 -4.58 53.63
N ARG A 329 -24.62 -3.72 52.74
CA ARG A 329 -23.83 -2.55 53.15
C ARG A 329 -24.65 -1.51 53.92
N ARG A 330 -25.94 -1.34 53.61
CA ARG A 330 -26.83 -0.43 54.35
C ARG A 330 -27.15 -0.97 55.75
N GLN A 331 -27.46 -2.26 55.87
CA GLN A 331 -27.69 -2.89 57.19
C GLN A 331 -26.45 -2.84 58.08
N ASN A 332 -25.26 -3.09 57.52
CA ASN A 332 -24.01 -3.00 58.29
C ASN A 332 -23.65 -1.56 58.70
N ALA A 333 -24.13 -0.55 57.97
CA ALA A 333 -23.93 0.85 58.32
C ALA A 333 -24.88 1.31 59.45
N GLU A 334 -26.11 0.79 59.48
CA GLU A 334 -27.08 1.06 60.56
C GLU A 334 -26.67 0.41 61.88
N VAL A 335 -26.11 -0.80 61.85
CA VAL A 335 -25.62 -1.52 63.05
C VAL A 335 -24.32 -0.93 63.62
N ALA A 336 -23.56 -0.15 62.84
CA ALA A 336 -22.34 0.51 63.31
C ALA A 336 -22.60 1.89 63.95
N THR A 337 -23.85 2.36 63.93
CA THR A 337 -24.27 3.66 64.49
C THR A 337 -25.09 3.56 65.77
N GLU A 338 -25.39 2.35 66.24
CA GLU A 338 -25.81 2.05 67.63
C GLU A 338 -24.59 1.62 68.46
#